data_AF-A0A966PZ64-F1
#
_entry.id   AF-A0A966PZ64-F1
#
_cell.length_a   1.000
_cell.length_b   1.000
_cell.length_c   1.000
_cell.angle_alpha   90.00
_cell.angle_beta   90.00
_cell.angle_gamma   90.00
#
_symmetry.space_group_name_H-M   'P 1'
#
loop_
_entity.id
_entity.type
_entity.pdbx_description
1 polymer ?
#
loop_
_entity_poly.entity_id
_entity_poly.type
_entity_poly.pdbx_seq_one_letter_code
_entity_poly.pdbx_strand_id
1 'polypeptide(L)'
;MARPYSERFLLDLNKADPTRIGVQLGKVCVKANLPTSYVAKAFDVSRMSIHSWFRGQYVREKNYEKILKFIDLVKADLDIGALPAMSLVDAKKFIDTKVIDKI
;
A
#
# COMPACT_ATOMS: atom_id res chain seq x y z
N MET A 1 -5.74 12.46 11.15
CA MET A 1 -6.65 11.32 10.91
C MET A 1 -6.39 10.74 9.54
N ALA A 2 -6.35 9.42 9.40
CA ALA A 2 -6.38 8.75 8.09
C ALA A 2 -7.76 8.93 7.47
N ARG A 3 -7.83 9.42 6.23
CA ARG A 3 -9.10 9.55 5.48
C ARG A 3 -9.29 8.31 4.62
N PRO A 4 -10.54 7.83 4.44
CA PRO A 4 -10.83 6.79 3.48
C PRO A 4 -10.44 7.24 2.07
N TYR A 5 -10.14 6.27 1.20
CA TYR A 5 -9.84 6.53 -0.20
C TYR A 5 -11.04 7.19 -0.88
N SER A 6 -10.80 8.29 -1.62
CA SER A 6 -11.87 8.95 -2.36
C SER A 6 -12.25 8.14 -3.60
N GLU A 7 -13.53 8.21 -3.98
CA GLU A 7 -14.05 7.52 -5.18
C GLU A 7 -13.25 7.88 -6.45
N ARG A 8 -12.94 9.17 -6.63
CA ARG A 8 -12.10 9.64 -7.74
C ARG A 8 -10.73 8.96 -7.76
N PHE A 9 -10.11 8.79 -6.59
CA PHE A 9 -8.83 8.10 -6.50
C PHE A 9 -8.95 6.61 -6.87
N LEU A 10 -10.03 5.94 -6.47
CA LEU A 10 -10.28 4.54 -6.82
C LEU A 10 -10.47 4.36 -8.34
N LEU A 11 -11.19 5.28 -8.98
CA LEU A 11 -11.35 5.29 -10.44
C LEU A 11 -10.01 5.50 -11.16
N ASP A 12 -9.21 6.48 -10.72
CA ASP A 12 -7.90 6.75 -11.30
C ASP A 12 -6.95 5.54 -11.14
N LEU A 13 -6.97 4.89 -9.97
CA LEU A 13 -6.18 3.69 -9.68
C LEU A 13 -6.60 2.50 -10.54
N ASN A 14 -7.90 2.34 -10.82
CA ASN A 14 -8.40 1.28 -11.69
C ASN A 14 -8.03 1.51 -13.16
N LYS A 15 -8.00 2.78 -13.61
CA LYS A 15 -7.57 3.17 -14.95
C LYS A 15 -6.06 3.11 -15.15
N ALA A 16 -5.28 3.18 -14.07
CA ALA A 16 -3.83 3.14 -14.13
C ALA A 16 -3.30 1.78 -14.59
N ASP A 17 -2.13 1.80 -15.22
CA ASP A 17 -1.47 0.62 -15.79
C ASP A 17 -1.16 -0.42 -14.70
N PRO A 18 -1.78 -1.62 -14.74
CA PRO A 18 -1.59 -2.65 -13.72
C PRO A 18 -0.20 -3.28 -13.74
N THR A 19 0.58 -3.10 -14.80
CA THR A 19 1.95 -3.63 -14.88
C THR A 19 2.92 -2.86 -13.99
N ARG A 20 2.56 -1.62 -13.62
CA ARG A 20 3.39 -0.76 -12.77
C ARG A 20 3.30 -1.20 -11.31
N ILE A 21 4.46 -1.46 -10.69
CA ILE A 21 4.54 -1.92 -9.30
C ILE A 21 3.83 -0.96 -8.31
N GLY A 22 3.92 0.35 -8.56
CA GLY A 22 3.25 1.37 -7.74
C GLY A 22 1.72 1.28 -7.81
N VAL A 23 1.17 0.94 -8.98
CA VAL A 23 -0.28 0.74 -9.17
C VAL A 23 -0.72 -0.54 -8.46
N GLN A 24 0.07 -1.62 -8.56
CA GLN A 24 -0.19 -2.86 -7.84
C GLN A 24 -0.22 -2.64 -6.32
N LEU A 25 0.76 -1.90 -5.80
CA LEU A 25 0.78 -1.51 -4.38
C LEU A 25 -0.50 -0.77 -3.99
N GLY A 26 -0.93 0.20 -4.80
CA GLY A 26 -2.16 0.95 -4.56
C GLY A 26 -3.39 0.05 -4.48
N LYS A 27 -3.55 -0.87 -5.44
CA LYS A 27 -4.66 -1.82 -5.48
C LYS A 27 -4.68 -2.72 -4.24
N VAL A 28 -3.51 -3.20 -3.84
CA VAL A 28 -3.35 -4.04 -2.65
C VAL A 28 -3.66 -3.27 -1.37
N CYS A 29 -3.21 -2.02 -1.24
CA CYS A 29 -3.50 -1.17 -0.08
C CYS A 29 -4.99 -0.86 0.05
N VAL A 30 -5.66 -0.57 -1.07
CA VAL A 30 -7.12 -0.37 -1.10
C VAL A 30 -7.84 -1.65 -0.69
N LYS A 31 -7.47 -2.80 -1.27
CA LYS A 31 -8.09 -4.10 -0.96
C LYS A 31 -7.90 -4.50 0.50
N ALA A 32 -6.73 -4.22 1.08
CA ALA A 32 -6.40 -4.50 2.47
C ALA A 32 -6.88 -3.42 3.45
N ASN A 33 -7.54 -2.36 2.97
CA ASN A 33 -7.97 -1.21 3.77
C ASN A 33 -6.82 -0.53 4.54
N LEU A 34 -5.63 -0.47 3.95
CA LEU A 34 -4.43 0.09 4.55
C LEU A 34 -4.32 1.59 4.26
N PRO A 35 -4.28 2.48 5.28
CA PRO A 35 -4.16 3.91 5.06
C PRO A 35 -2.84 4.32 4.41
N THR A 36 -2.91 5.20 3.41
CA THR A 36 -1.74 5.76 2.72
C THR A 36 -0.74 6.42 3.67
N SER A 37 -1.21 7.01 4.77
CA SER A 37 -0.36 7.63 5.78
C SER A 37 0.56 6.63 6.50
N TYR A 38 0.10 5.40 6.72
CA TYR A 38 0.90 4.38 7.37
C TYR A 38 1.82 3.69 6.38
N VAL A 39 1.33 3.42 5.17
CA VAL A 39 2.15 2.92 4.07
C VAL A 39 3.34 3.86 3.83
N ALA A 40 3.09 5.17 3.75
CA ALA A 40 4.14 6.17 3.59
C ALA A 40 5.21 6.12 4.70
N LYS A 41 4.81 5.90 5.96
CA LYS A 41 5.74 5.74 7.08
C LYS A 41 6.57 4.45 6.97
N ALA A 42 5.95 3.36 6.54
CA ALA A 42 6.63 2.07 6.37
C ALA A 42 7.77 2.14 5.35
N PHE A 43 7.57 2.92 4.29
CA PHE A 43 8.55 3.13 3.23
C PHE A 43 9.48 4.32 3.47
N ASP A 44 9.32 5.04 4.59
CA ASP A 44 10.01 6.30 4.89
C ASP A 44 9.97 7.32 3.73
N VAL A 45 8.77 7.50 3.16
CA VAL A 45 8.53 8.45 2.07
C VAL A 45 7.37 9.37 2.37
N SER A 46 7.25 10.45 1.59
CA SER A 46 6.09 11.33 1.69
C SER A 46 4.80 10.65 1.22
N ARG A 47 3.66 11.09 1.77
CA ARG A 47 2.33 10.69 1.26
C ARG A 47 2.17 10.99 -0.23
N MET A 48 2.75 12.09 -0.70
CA MET A 48 2.73 12.47 -2.11
C MET A 48 3.48 11.46 -2.98
N SER A 49 4.61 10.94 -2.51
CA SER A 49 5.38 9.89 -3.20
C SER A 49 4.54 8.63 -3.40
N ILE A 50 3.84 8.17 -2.37
CA ILE A 50 2.93 7.02 -2.46
C ILE A 50 1.79 7.29 -3.46
N HIS A 51 1.16 8.47 -3.37
CA HIS A 51 0.10 8.83 -4.33
C HIS A 51 0.60 8.91 -5.77
N SER A 52 1.83 9.36 -6.00
CA SER A 52 2.45 9.35 -7.33
C SER A 52 2.65 7.92 -7.83
N TRP A 53 3.16 7.02 -6.99
CA TRP A 53 3.35 5.61 -7.34
C TRP A 53 2.02 4.92 -7.66
N PHE A 54 0.96 5.20 -6.89
CA PHE A 54 -0.38 4.67 -7.12
C PHE A 54 -0.96 5.09 -8.48
N ARG A 55 -0.49 6.20 -9.05
CA ARG A 55 -0.86 6.67 -10.39
C ARG A 55 0.10 6.18 -11.49
N GLY A 56 1.00 5.25 -11.18
CA GLY A 56 1.92 4.66 -12.16
C GLY A 56 3.20 5.44 -12.41
N GLN A 57 3.52 6.44 -11.57
CA GLN A 57 4.83 7.12 -11.64
C GLN A 57 5.97 6.15 -11.32
N TYR A 58 7.15 6.46 -11.86
CA TYR A 58 8.34 5.64 -11.68
C TYR A 58 8.72 5.47 -10.19
N VAL A 59 9.00 4.22 -9.81
CA VAL A 59 9.50 3.85 -8.49
C VAL A 59 10.99 3.58 -8.64
N ARG A 60 11.80 4.26 -7.83
CA ARG A 60 13.25 4.01 -7.78
C ARG A 60 13.53 2.57 -7.33
N GLU A 61 14.55 1.94 -7.88
CA GLU A 61 14.92 0.54 -7.59
C GLU A 61 15.04 0.23 -6.10
N LYS A 62 15.63 1.15 -5.31
CA LYS A 62 15.74 1.02 -3.86
C LYS A 62 14.42 0.73 -3.12
N ASN A 63 13.30 1.16 -3.71
CA ASN A 63 11.96 0.95 -3.17
C ASN A 63 11.22 -0.17 -3.90
N TYR A 64 11.69 -0.59 -5.07
CA TYR A 64 11.03 -1.61 -5.89
C TYR A 64 10.97 -2.95 -5.15
N GLU A 65 12.12 -3.42 -4.64
CA GLU A 65 12.18 -4.67 -3.87
C GLU A 65 11.36 -4.60 -2.58
N LYS A 66 11.41 -3.46 -1.89
CA LYS A 66 10.63 -3.21 -0.69
C LYS A 66 9.13 -3.31 -0.97
N ILE A 67 8.68 -2.73 -2.08
CA ILE A 67 7.27 -2.76 -2.49
C ILE A 67 6.84 -4.17 -2.89
N LEU A 68 7.68 -4.92 -3.61
CA LEU A 68 7.40 -6.32 -3.95
C LEU A 68 7.16 -7.16 -2.69
N LYS A 69 8.11 -7.12 -1.74
CA LYS A 69 7.99 -7.83 -0.45
C LYS A 69 6.72 -7.42 0.30
N PHE A 70 6.41 -6.12 0.32
CA PHE A 70 5.18 -5.62 0.95
C PHE A 70 3.93 -6.20 0.29
N ILE A 71 3.86 -6.20 -1.05
CA ILE A 71 2.72 -6.74 -1.80
C ILE A 71 2.53 -8.22 -1.48
N ASP A 72 3.62 -9.00 -1.45
CA ASP A 72 3.56 -10.43 -1.19
C ASP A 72 3.10 -10.73 0.25
N LEU A 73 3.61 -9.99 1.24
CA LEU A 73 3.17 -10.10 2.63
C LEU A 73 1.68 -9.79 2.78
N VAL A 74 1.21 -8.69 2.18
CA VAL A 74 -0.20 -8.29 2.26
C VAL A 74 -1.10 -9.27 1.52
N LYS A 75 -0.68 -9.79 0.35
CA LYS A 75 -1.44 -10.82 -0.37
C LYS A 75 -1.54 -12.12 0.43
N ALA A 76 -0.44 -12.58 1.04
CA ALA A 76 -0.46 -13.77 1.89
C ALA A 76 -1.44 -13.59 3.07
N ASP A 77 -1.41 -12.45 3.74
CA ASP A 77 -2.31 -12.18 4.86
C ASP A 77 -3.78 -11.92 4.43
N LEU A 78 -4.01 -11.45 3.19
CA LEU A 78 -5.35 -11.40 2.58
C LEU A 78 -5.89 -12.80 2.28
N ASP A 79 -5.06 -13.71 1.77
CA ASP A 79 -5.47 -15.07 1.41
C ASP A 79 -5.77 -15.93 2.65
N ILE A 80 -5.09 -15.66 3.78
CA ILE A 80 -5.35 -16.31 5.08
C ILE A 80 -6.57 -15.68 5.78
N GLY A 81 -7.17 -14.62 5.22
CA GLY A 81 -8.34 -13.92 5.78
C GLY A 81 -8.04 -13.04 6.99
N ALA A 82 -6.76 -12.78 7.29
CA ALA A 82 -6.33 -11.86 8.34
C ALA A 82 -6.47 -10.38 7.94
N LEU A 83 -6.60 -10.11 6.63
CA LEU A 83 -6.93 -8.82 6.04
C LEU A 83 -8.21 -8.96 5.18
N PRO A 84 -8.99 -7.88 4.97
CA PRO A 84 -8.69 -6.47 5.23
C PRO A 84 -8.65 -6.09 6.70
N ALA A 85 -7.80 -5.13 7.05
CA ALA A 85 -7.75 -4.58 8.39
C ALA A 85 -9.10 -3.91 8.71
N MET A 86 -9.82 -4.46 9.69
CA MET A 86 -11.12 -3.94 10.11
C MET A 86 -10.99 -2.57 10.79
N SER A 87 -9.82 -2.26 11.33
CA SER A 87 -9.56 -1.00 12.03
C SER A 87 -8.22 -0.36 11.66
N LEU A 88 -8.12 0.95 11.89
CA LEU A 88 -6.86 1.71 11.76
C LEU A 88 -5.76 1.19 12.69
N VAL A 89 -6.14 0.60 13.83
CA VAL A 89 -5.21 0.03 14.83
C VAL A 89 -4.58 -1.24 14.27
N ASP A 90 -5.38 -2.10 13.63
CA ASP A 90 -4.88 -3.34 13.01
C ASP A 90 -3.99 -3.04 11.81
N ALA A 91 -4.37 -2.06 10.99
CA ALA A 91 -3.55 -1.59 9.88
C ALA A 91 -2.19 -1.04 10.36
N LYS A 92 -2.19 -0.28 11.47
CA LYS A 92 -0.96 0.23 12.07
C LYS A 92 -0.12 -0.93 12.65
N LYS A 93 -0.73 -1.85 13.40
CA LYS A 93 -0.04 -2.99 14.00
C LYS A 93 0.59 -3.88 12.94
N PHE A 94 -0.11 -4.12 11.83
CA PHE A 94 0.42 -4.85 10.68
C PHE A 94 1.67 -4.19 10.12
N ILE A 95 1.60 -2.87 9.87
CA ILE A 95 2.72 -2.13 9.31
C ILE A 95 3.90 -2.09 10.29
N ASP A 96 3.65 -1.77 11.55
CA ASP A 96 4.71 -1.66 12.56
C ASP A 96 5.36 -3.02 12.86
N THR A 97 4.60 -4.12 12.82
CA THR A 97 5.09 -5.45 13.23
C THR A 97 5.60 -6.30 12.07
N LYS A 98 4.91 -6.29 10.92
CA LYS A 98 5.24 -7.18 9.79
C LYS A 98 5.98 -6.50 8.65
N VAL A 99 5.86 -5.17 8.53
CA VAL A 99 6.43 -4.42 7.41
C VAL A 99 7.74 -3.75 7.81
N ILE A 100 7.76 -3.02 8.92
CA ILE A 100 8.98 -2.31 9.36
C ILE A 100 10.07 -3.30 9.81
N ASP A 101 9.71 -4.41 10.42
CA ASP A 101 10.67 -5.41 10.94
C ASP A 101 11.26 -6.33 9.84
N LYS A 102 10.68 -6.33 8.63
CA LYS A 102 11.02 -7.29 7.55
C LYS A 102 11.49 -6.67 6.23
N ILE A 103 11.57 -5.34 6.11
CA ILE A 103 11.86 -4.61 4.85
C ILE A 103 12.97 -3.58 5.03
#